data_AF-A0A354FDJ0-F1
#
_entry.id   AF-A0A354FDJ0-F1
#
_cell.length_a   1.000
_cell.length_b   1.000
_cell.length_c   1.000
_cell.angle_alpha   90.00
_cell.angle_beta   90.00
_cell.angle_gamma   90.00
#
_symmetry.space_group_name_H-M   'P 1'
#
loop_
_entity.id
_entity.type
_entity.pdbx_description
1 polymer ?
#
loop_
_entity_poly.entity_id
_entity_poly.type
_entity_poly.pdbx_seq_one_letter_code
_entity_poly.pdbx_strand_id
1 'polypeptide(L)'
;KTHHGRTTPVMVGIKRANPELIVVAYMGDGGGYAIGSQHLVNAATRDDKITVLLVNNTIYAMTGGQMAPTTMPGQKTETTPYGRDVGVAGYPMMGPEMVSAITQEGAYVARGSVARFRKLKQYIKNALQNQIDERGFSFVEALSTCPTNWRTNAEKTWAFLEEQMTDQYPPGEFKTPQGKEG
;
A
#
# COMPACT_ATOMS: atom_id res chain seq x y z
N LYS A 1 -11.94 -10.99 10.41
CA LYS A 1 -10.95 -11.67 9.54
C LYS A 1 -11.63 -11.95 8.21
N THR A 2 -11.03 -11.54 7.09
CA THR A 2 -11.56 -11.72 5.72
C THR A 2 -10.77 -12.79 4.97
N HIS A 3 -11.19 -13.14 3.76
CA HIS A 3 -10.39 -13.95 2.82
C HIS A 3 -9.25 -13.13 2.20
N HIS A 4 -8.20 -13.82 1.75
CA HIS A 4 -7.05 -13.20 1.11
C HIS A 4 -7.47 -12.41 -0.14
N GLY A 5 -7.02 -11.16 -0.24
CA GLY A 5 -7.42 -10.25 -1.32
C GLY A 5 -8.87 -9.77 -1.29
N ARG A 6 -9.62 -10.01 -0.19
CA ARG A 6 -11.04 -9.62 -0.05
C ARG A 6 -11.28 -8.57 1.03
N THR A 7 -10.23 -7.97 1.60
CA THR A 7 -10.38 -6.90 2.61
C THR A 7 -11.07 -5.66 2.05
N THR A 8 -10.62 -5.14 0.90
CA THR A 8 -11.23 -3.96 0.25
C THR A 8 -12.73 -4.10 0.01
N PRO A 9 -13.23 -5.13 -0.70
CA PRO A 9 -14.66 -5.22 -0.99
C PRO A 9 -15.50 -5.42 0.28
N VAL A 10 -14.97 -6.11 1.30
CA VAL A 10 -15.66 -6.25 2.60
C VAL A 10 -15.75 -4.90 3.31
N MET A 11 -14.67 -4.11 3.34
CA MET A 11 -14.72 -2.77 3.95
C MET A 11 -15.64 -1.81 3.19
N VAL A 12 -15.66 -1.87 1.86
CA VAL A 12 -16.64 -1.14 1.04
C VAL A 12 -18.06 -1.53 1.44
N GLY A 13 -18.35 -2.82 1.57
CA GLY A 13 -19.66 -3.31 2.01
C GLY A 13 -20.06 -2.77 3.39
N ILE A 14 -19.13 -2.81 4.36
CA ILE A 14 -19.37 -2.27 5.70
C ILE A 14 -19.65 -0.76 5.66
N LYS A 15 -18.85 0.01 4.92
CA LYS A 15 -19.06 1.47 4.78
C LYS A 15 -20.40 1.79 4.12
N ARG A 16 -20.81 1.02 3.11
CA ARG A 16 -22.12 1.21 2.45
C ARG A 16 -23.29 0.82 3.34
N ALA A 17 -23.13 -0.21 4.17
CA ALA A 17 -24.15 -0.64 5.12
C ALA A 17 -24.28 0.29 6.33
N ASN A 18 -23.18 0.95 6.73
CA ASN A 18 -23.16 1.93 7.81
C ASN A 18 -22.24 3.11 7.45
N PRO A 19 -22.78 4.13 6.75
CA PRO A 19 -22.02 5.28 6.24
C PRO A 19 -21.26 6.07 7.31
N GLU A 20 -21.72 6.07 8.56
CA GLU A 20 -21.09 6.83 9.66
C GLU A 20 -19.77 6.20 10.15
N LEU A 21 -19.52 4.93 9.84
CA LEU A 21 -18.30 4.25 10.30
C LEU A 21 -17.06 4.74 9.57
N ILE A 22 -15.99 4.96 10.32
CA ILE A 22 -14.65 5.08 9.77
C ILE A 22 -14.10 3.67 9.56
N VAL A 23 -13.92 3.25 8.31
CA VAL A 23 -13.42 1.92 7.98
C VAL A 23 -12.00 1.98 7.43
N VAL A 24 -11.18 1.00 7.83
CA VAL A 24 -9.80 0.87 7.37
C VAL A 24 -9.57 -0.53 6.79
N ALA A 25 -9.25 -0.60 5.51
CA ALA A 25 -8.85 -1.82 4.83
C ALA A 25 -7.33 -2.01 4.97
N TYR A 26 -6.91 -2.80 5.94
CA TYR A 26 -5.50 -3.16 6.16
C TYR A 26 -5.10 -4.42 5.39
N MET A 27 -4.06 -4.34 4.57
CA MET A 27 -3.55 -5.49 3.80
C MET A 27 -2.06 -5.36 3.46
N GLY A 28 -1.42 -6.48 3.12
CA GLY A 28 -0.08 -6.47 2.55
C GLY A 28 -0.09 -6.21 1.04
N ASP A 29 1.07 -5.91 0.48
CA ASP A 29 1.34 -5.78 -0.97
C ASP A 29 0.80 -6.93 -1.81
N GLY A 30 1.03 -8.19 -1.44
CA GLY A 30 0.48 -9.34 -2.15
C GLY A 30 -1.06 -9.39 -2.11
N GLY A 31 -1.63 -9.05 -0.96
CA GLY A 31 -3.08 -8.98 -0.78
C GLY A 31 -3.73 -7.85 -1.57
N GLY A 32 -3.07 -6.69 -1.69
CA GLY A 32 -3.61 -5.51 -2.35
C GLY A 32 -3.29 -5.40 -3.84
N TYR A 33 -2.09 -5.80 -4.25
CA TYR A 33 -1.61 -5.64 -5.62
C TYR A 33 -1.56 -6.92 -6.45
N ALA A 34 -1.68 -8.11 -5.84
CA ALA A 34 -1.88 -9.35 -6.61
C ALA A 34 -3.35 -9.77 -6.59
N ILE A 35 -3.73 -10.68 -5.70
CA ILE A 35 -5.07 -11.31 -5.68
C ILE A 35 -6.21 -10.32 -5.37
N GLY A 36 -5.90 -9.18 -4.74
CA GLY A 36 -6.86 -8.13 -4.42
C GLY A 36 -6.85 -6.93 -5.37
N SER A 37 -6.00 -6.92 -6.40
CA SER A 37 -5.79 -5.78 -7.32
C SER A 37 -7.09 -5.25 -7.92
N GLN A 38 -7.92 -6.15 -8.47
CA GLN A 38 -9.21 -5.79 -9.06
C GLN A 38 -10.12 -5.06 -8.06
N HIS A 39 -10.11 -5.45 -6.79
CA HIS A 39 -10.96 -4.80 -5.79
C HIS A 39 -10.41 -3.43 -5.39
N LEU A 40 -9.09 -3.28 -5.34
CA LEU A 40 -8.46 -1.98 -5.12
C LEU A 40 -8.81 -1.02 -6.27
N VAL A 41 -8.65 -1.46 -7.51
CA VAL A 41 -9.00 -0.67 -8.71
C VAL A 41 -10.48 -0.28 -8.69
N ASN A 42 -11.38 -1.21 -8.42
CA ASN A 42 -12.81 -0.94 -8.39
C ASN A 42 -13.23 -0.01 -7.24
N ALA A 43 -12.59 -0.12 -6.07
CA ALA A 43 -12.89 0.79 -4.95
C ALA A 43 -12.38 2.21 -5.23
N ALA A 44 -11.18 2.32 -5.81
CA ALA A 44 -10.56 3.59 -6.18
C ALA A 44 -11.35 4.32 -7.28
N THR A 45 -11.73 3.61 -8.35
CA THR A 45 -12.47 4.19 -9.49
C THR A 45 -13.90 4.59 -9.14
N ARG A 46 -14.56 3.84 -8.26
CA ARG A 46 -15.91 4.18 -7.74
C ARG A 46 -15.88 5.26 -6.65
N ASP A 47 -14.69 5.71 -6.26
CA ASP A 47 -14.48 6.67 -5.19
C ASP A 47 -15.15 6.24 -3.87
N ASP A 48 -15.08 4.95 -3.56
CA ASP A 48 -15.65 4.41 -2.31
C ASP A 48 -14.96 5.09 -1.11
N LYS A 49 -15.72 5.79 -0.26
CA LYS A 49 -15.23 6.56 0.91
C LYS A 49 -14.66 5.67 2.02
N ILE A 50 -13.59 4.95 1.73
CA ILE A 50 -12.86 4.08 2.66
C ILE A 50 -11.39 4.48 2.70
N THR A 51 -10.68 4.09 3.76
CA THR A 51 -9.24 4.23 3.84
C THR A 51 -8.58 2.87 3.65
N VAL A 52 -7.77 2.71 2.60
CA VAL A 52 -6.91 1.54 2.39
C VAL A 52 -5.53 1.85 2.96
N LEU A 53 -5.06 1.00 3.86
CA LEU A 53 -3.69 1.02 4.37
C LEU A 53 -2.97 -0.24 3.90
N LEU A 54 -2.08 -0.07 2.93
CA LEU A 54 -1.32 -1.17 2.34
C LEU A 54 0.09 -1.19 2.91
N VAL A 55 0.51 -2.33 3.46
CA VAL A 55 1.85 -2.52 3.99
C VAL A 55 2.71 -3.21 2.94
N ASN A 56 3.71 -2.50 2.44
CA ASN A 56 4.64 -3.00 1.42
C ASN A 56 5.95 -3.40 2.12
N ASN A 57 6.21 -4.70 2.16
CA ASN A 57 7.46 -5.27 2.65
C ASN A 57 8.18 -6.08 1.57
N THR A 58 7.77 -5.91 0.31
CA THR A 58 8.37 -6.46 -0.92
C THR A 58 8.30 -7.99 -1.04
N ILE A 59 7.51 -8.68 -0.21
CA ILE A 59 7.51 -10.15 -0.17
C ILE A 59 6.22 -10.73 0.41
N TYR A 60 5.84 -11.95 0.02
CA TYR A 60 4.78 -12.68 0.70
C TYR A 60 5.27 -13.23 2.04
N ALA A 61 5.31 -12.36 3.05
CA ALA A 61 6.00 -12.65 4.31
C ALA A 61 5.40 -13.82 5.10
N MET A 62 4.07 -13.90 5.18
CA MET A 62 3.37 -14.90 6.01
C MET A 62 3.41 -16.31 5.43
N THR A 63 3.72 -16.46 4.15
CA THR A 63 3.80 -17.76 3.46
C THR A 63 5.24 -18.24 3.30
N GLY A 64 6.22 -17.52 3.86
CA GLY A 64 7.62 -17.93 3.88
C GLY A 64 8.55 -17.12 2.99
N GLY A 65 8.09 -16.01 2.40
CA GLY A 65 8.97 -15.10 1.68
C GLY A 65 9.04 -15.34 0.18
N GLN A 66 7.90 -15.55 -0.49
CA GLN A 66 7.82 -15.64 -1.95
C GLN A 66 7.78 -14.26 -2.61
N MET A 67 8.10 -14.22 -3.91
CA MET A 67 8.06 -13.01 -4.72
C MET A 67 6.65 -12.37 -4.72
N ALA A 68 6.58 -11.11 -4.30
CA ALA A 68 5.39 -10.26 -4.33
C ALA A 68 5.42 -9.30 -5.55
N PRO A 69 4.29 -8.64 -5.87
CA PRO A 69 4.26 -7.61 -6.93
C PRO A 69 5.28 -6.48 -6.72
N THR A 70 5.65 -6.20 -5.48
CA THR A 70 6.59 -5.14 -5.04
C THR A 70 7.99 -5.69 -4.73
N THR A 71 8.29 -6.95 -5.03
CA THR A 71 9.68 -7.45 -4.96
C THR A 71 10.54 -6.66 -5.95
N MET A 72 11.66 -6.11 -5.48
CA MET A 72 12.53 -5.23 -6.26
C MET A 72 13.40 -6.01 -7.26
N PRO A 73 13.91 -5.38 -8.33
CA PRO A 73 14.81 -6.04 -9.28
C PRO A 73 16.02 -6.64 -8.56
N GLY A 74 16.39 -7.87 -8.91
CA GLY A 74 17.50 -8.59 -8.27
C GLY A 74 17.24 -9.07 -6.84
N GLN A 75 16.13 -8.68 -6.19
CA GLN A 75 15.81 -9.15 -4.84
C GLN A 75 15.53 -10.65 -4.84
N LYS A 76 16.28 -11.39 -4.02
CA LYS A 76 16.12 -12.84 -3.84
C LYS A 76 14.94 -13.13 -2.92
N THR A 77 14.15 -14.12 -3.31
CA THR A 77 13.01 -14.64 -2.52
C THR A 77 13.01 -16.17 -2.61
N GLU A 78 12.16 -16.85 -1.84
CA GLU A 78 12.07 -18.32 -1.90
C GLU A 78 11.72 -18.85 -3.30
N THR A 79 10.92 -18.10 -4.06
CA THR A 79 10.51 -18.49 -5.43
C THR A 79 11.36 -17.84 -6.52
N THR A 80 12.24 -16.90 -6.16
CA THR A 80 13.22 -16.29 -7.06
C THR A 80 14.61 -16.33 -6.42
N PRO A 81 15.23 -17.53 -6.30
CA PRO A 81 16.49 -17.69 -5.57
C PRO A 81 17.67 -16.96 -6.23
N TYR A 82 17.56 -16.66 -7.53
CA TYR A 82 18.55 -15.91 -8.30
C TYR A 82 18.25 -14.41 -8.38
N GLY A 83 17.19 -13.95 -7.70
CA GLY A 83 16.71 -12.57 -7.77
C GLY A 83 15.53 -12.42 -8.73
N ARG A 84 14.75 -11.34 -8.58
CA ARG A 84 13.72 -10.98 -9.56
C ARG A 84 14.39 -10.53 -10.86
N ASP A 85 14.20 -11.31 -11.91
CA ASP A 85 14.51 -10.92 -13.28
C ASP A 85 13.32 -10.14 -13.87
N VAL A 86 13.53 -8.87 -14.22
CA VAL A 86 12.49 -8.00 -14.78
C VAL A 86 12.11 -8.37 -16.22
N GLY A 87 12.99 -9.04 -16.97
CA GLY A 87 12.69 -9.54 -18.31
C GLY A 87 11.72 -10.71 -18.29
N VAL A 88 11.65 -11.45 -17.17
CA VAL A 88 10.76 -12.62 -17.01
C VAL A 88 9.53 -12.29 -16.16
N ALA A 89 9.73 -11.62 -15.03
CA ALA A 89 8.66 -11.35 -14.05
C ALA A 89 8.07 -9.94 -14.16
N GLY A 90 8.58 -9.09 -15.07
CA GLY A 90 8.20 -7.69 -15.20
C GLY A 90 8.78 -6.80 -14.09
N TYR A 91 8.48 -5.51 -14.17
CA TYR A 91 8.90 -4.53 -13.15
C TYR A 91 8.03 -4.58 -11.89
N PRO A 92 8.54 -4.13 -10.74
CA PRO A 92 7.75 -4.04 -9.52
C PRO A 92 6.59 -3.07 -9.64
N MET A 93 5.51 -3.35 -8.91
CA MET A 93 4.30 -2.53 -8.89
C MET A 93 4.53 -1.16 -8.22
N MET A 94 4.11 -0.09 -8.90
CA MET A 94 4.09 1.29 -8.39
C MET A 94 2.67 1.66 -7.95
N GLY A 95 2.33 1.27 -6.72
CA GLY A 95 0.96 1.28 -6.21
C GLY A 95 0.31 2.67 -6.10
N PRO A 96 0.81 3.56 -5.23
CA PRO A 96 0.37 4.96 -5.13
C PRO A 96 0.28 5.69 -6.46
N GLU A 97 1.22 5.45 -7.39
CA GLU A 97 1.23 6.03 -8.73
C GLU A 97 0.08 5.51 -9.58
N MET A 98 -0.17 4.20 -9.58
CA MET A 98 -1.36 3.63 -10.23
C MET A 98 -2.64 4.18 -9.60
N VAL A 99 -2.74 4.19 -8.28
CA VAL A 99 -3.95 4.60 -7.56
C VAL A 99 -4.24 6.09 -7.78
N SER A 100 -3.22 6.97 -7.75
CA SER A 100 -3.41 8.40 -8.00
C SER A 100 -3.91 8.67 -9.42
N ALA A 101 -3.45 7.90 -10.41
CA ALA A 101 -3.86 8.02 -11.81
C ALA A 101 -5.33 7.64 -12.06
N ILE A 102 -5.92 6.76 -11.25
CA ILE A 102 -7.29 6.24 -11.45
C ILE A 102 -8.34 6.78 -10.47
N THR A 103 -7.93 7.60 -9.49
CA THR A 103 -8.82 8.14 -8.44
C THR A 103 -9.41 9.50 -8.82
N GLN A 104 -10.51 9.89 -8.19
CA GLN A 104 -11.17 11.20 -8.39
C GLN A 104 -10.50 12.34 -7.63
N GLU A 105 -10.89 13.59 -7.87
CA GLU A 105 -10.29 14.80 -7.26
C GLU A 105 -10.35 14.82 -5.73
N GLY A 106 -11.38 14.24 -5.12
CA GLY A 106 -11.55 14.15 -3.66
C GLY A 106 -10.70 13.07 -2.97
N ALA A 107 -9.91 12.32 -3.73
CA ALA A 107 -9.12 11.22 -3.18
C ALA A 107 -7.83 11.71 -2.51
N TYR A 108 -7.36 10.93 -1.53
CA TYR A 108 -6.07 11.11 -0.89
C TYR A 108 -5.18 9.90 -1.13
N VAL A 109 -3.98 10.12 -1.68
CA VAL A 109 -3.04 9.04 -2.02
C VAL A 109 -1.63 9.41 -1.57
N ALA A 110 -1.03 8.58 -0.72
CA ALA A 110 0.31 8.81 -0.17
C ALA A 110 1.13 7.53 0.01
N ARG A 111 2.46 7.68 0.05
CA ARG A 111 3.42 6.65 0.47
C ARG A 111 4.26 7.16 1.62
N GLY A 112 4.33 6.40 2.70
CA GLY A 112 5.23 6.65 3.84
C GLY A 112 6.13 5.45 4.13
N SER A 113 7.10 5.64 5.02
CA SER A 113 7.97 4.57 5.51
C SER A 113 7.94 4.50 7.03
N VAL A 114 7.99 3.30 7.59
CA VAL A 114 8.08 3.11 9.06
C VAL A 114 9.36 3.71 9.64
N ALA A 115 10.43 3.86 8.84
CA ALA A 115 11.64 4.60 9.23
C ALA A 115 11.36 6.10 9.47
N ARG A 116 10.38 6.67 8.74
CA ARG A 116 9.94 8.06 8.89
C ARG A 116 8.57 8.13 9.57
N PHE A 117 8.46 7.49 10.74
CA PHE A 117 7.20 7.28 11.47
C PHE A 117 6.35 8.55 11.64
N ARG A 118 6.95 9.71 11.96
CA ARG A 118 6.19 10.97 12.12
C ARG A 118 5.45 11.37 10.85
N LYS A 119 6.09 11.22 9.68
CA LYS A 119 5.49 11.56 8.39
C LYS A 119 4.46 10.51 7.97
N LEU A 120 4.74 9.22 8.17
CA LEU A 120 3.77 8.16 7.94
C LEU A 120 2.50 8.36 8.80
N LYS A 121 2.66 8.70 10.08
CA LYS A 121 1.54 9.04 10.97
C LYS A 121 0.71 10.20 10.41
N GLN A 122 1.35 11.23 9.88
CA GLN A 122 0.64 12.35 9.25
C GLN A 122 -0.18 11.90 8.04
N TYR A 123 0.39 11.07 7.15
CA TYR A 123 -0.33 10.55 5.99
C TYR A 123 -1.54 9.70 6.38
N ILE A 124 -1.40 8.83 7.37
CA ILE A 124 -2.54 8.05 7.89
C ILE A 124 -3.61 8.98 8.47
N LYS A 125 -3.22 10.02 9.23
CA LYS A 125 -4.16 11.01 9.76
C LYS A 125 -4.91 11.74 8.64
N ASN A 126 -4.20 12.19 7.60
CA ASN A 126 -4.81 12.86 6.45
C ASN A 126 -5.80 11.95 5.71
N ALA A 127 -5.44 10.67 5.51
CA ALA A 127 -6.31 9.69 4.87
C ALA A 127 -7.58 9.40 5.67
N LEU A 128 -7.48 9.34 7.01
CA LEU A 128 -8.64 9.19 7.87
C LEU A 128 -9.51 10.45 7.88
N GLN A 129 -8.89 11.64 7.93
CA GLN A 129 -9.61 12.91 7.85
C GLN A 129 -10.36 13.04 6.52
N ASN A 130 -9.76 12.60 5.42
CA ASN A 130 -10.40 12.59 4.11
C ASN A 130 -11.69 11.76 4.08
N GLN A 131 -11.68 10.62 4.78
CA GLN A 131 -12.87 9.78 4.95
C GLN A 131 -13.92 10.43 5.86
N ILE A 132 -13.50 11.05 6.97
CA ILE A 132 -14.38 11.77 7.92
C ILE A 132 -15.08 12.95 7.23
N ASP A 133 -14.33 13.70 6.43
CA ASP A 133 -14.84 14.83 5.64
C ASP A 133 -15.64 14.38 4.41
N GLU A 134 -15.81 13.07 4.23
CA GLU A 134 -16.55 12.45 3.13
C GLU A 134 -16.07 12.85 1.72
N ARG A 135 -14.79 13.15 1.55
CA ARG A 135 -14.28 13.70 0.28
C ARG A 135 -14.10 12.65 -0.81
N GLY A 136 -13.66 11.44 -0.46
CA GLY A 136 -13.43 10.38 -1.43
C GLY A 136 -12.58 9.22 -0.91
N PHE A 137 -12.13 8.38 -1.85
CA PHE A 137 -11.28 7.23 -1.58
C PHE A 137 -9.92 7.65 -1.02
N SER A 138 -9.41 6.91 -0.03
CA SER A 138 -8.11 7.20 0.57
C SER A 138 -7.19 5.98 0.53
N PHE A 139 -5.93 6.19 0.16
CA PHE A 139 -4.92 5.16 0.02
C PHE A 139 -3.59 5.59 0.63
N VAL A 140 -3.05 4.77 1.52
CA VAL A 140 -1.71 4.97 2.08
C VAL A 140 -0.93 3.68 1.91
N GLU A 141 0.19 3.75 1.19
CA GLU A 141 1.20 2.69 1.19
C GLU A 141 2.23 2.97 2.30
N ALA A 142 2.49 1.99 3.14
CA ALA A 142 3.49 2.02 4.19
C ALA A 142 4.61 1.03 3.88
N LEU A 143 5.79 1.55 3.52
CA LEU A 143 7.01 0.75 3.42
C LEU A 143 7.38 0.23 4.82
N SER A 144 7.56 -1.07 4.94
CA SER A 144 7.71 -1.77 6.22
C SER A 144 8.81 -2.83 6.18
N THR A 145 9.33 -3.17 7.35
CA THR A 145 10.41 -4.13 7.50
C THR A 145 9.93 -5.58 7.49
N CYS A 146 10.76 -6.50 6.98
CA CYS A 146 10.54 -7.94 7.13
C CYS A 146 11.86 -8.71 7.34
N PRO A 147 12.56 -8.48 8.47
CA PRO A 147 13.91 -9.00 8.70
C PRO A 147 14.00 -10.52 8.54
N THR A 148 12.98 -11.26 8.97
CA THR A 148 12.92 -12.73 8.86
C THR A 148 13.05 -13.21 7.42
N ASN A 149 12.27 -12.66 6.50
CA ASN A 149 12.26 -13.12 5.11
C ASN A 149 13.31 -12.43 4.25
N TRP A 150 13.76 -11.24 4.64
CA TRP A 150 14.91 -10.58 4.02
C TRP A 150 16.25 -11.21 4.45
N ARG A 151 16.23 -12.02 5.52
CA ARG A 151 17.42 -12.69 6.10
C ARG A 151 18.51 -11.68 6.48
N THR A 152 18.09 -10.55 7.04
CA THR A 152 18.95 -9.43 7.44
C THR A 152 19.05 -9.31 8.96
N ASN A 153 20.17 -8.78 9.46
CA ASN A 153 20.27 -8.32 10.84
C ASN A 153 19.60 -6.94 11.00
N ALA A 154 19.57 -6.40 12.22
CA ALA A 154 18.89 -5.12 12.50
C ALA A 154 19.43 -3.96 11.65
N GLU A 155 20.74 -3.79 11.59
CA GLU A 155 21.40 -2.73 10.82
C GLU A 155 21.06 -2.80 9.33
N LYS A 156 21.24 -3.98 8.70
CA LYS A 156 20.92 -4.19 7.28
C LYS A 156 19.44 -4.02 6.97
N THR A 157 18.56 -4.36 7.92
CA THR A 157 17.10 -4.20 7.75
C THR A 157 16.72 -2.72 7.64
N TRP A 158 17.31 -1.87 8.48
CA TRP A 158 17.06 -0.44 8.44
C TRP A 158 17.70 0.20 7.21
N ALA A 159 18.95 -0.13 6.90
CA ALA A 159 19.62 0.36 5.68
C ALA A 159 18.84 -0.02 4.41
N PHE A 160 18.37 -1.26 4.30
CA PHE A 160 17.55 -1.70 3.16
C PHE A 160 16.27 -0.87 3.01
N LEU A 161 15.57 -0.59 4.12
CA LEU A 161 14.37 0.21 4.10
C LEU A 161 14.65 1.69 3.77
N GLU A 162 15.69 2.27 4.34
CA GLU A 162 15.98 3.72 4.25
C GLU A 162 16.72 4.13 2.98
N GLU A 163 17.47 3.22 2.37
CA GLU A 163 18.29 3.50 1.20
C GLU A 163 17.74 2.83 -0.06
N GLN A 164 17.36 1.55 0.00
CA GLN A 164 16.98 0.79 -1.21
C GLN A 164 15.48 0.89 -1.48
N MET A 165 14.64 0.60 -0.48
CA MET A 165 13.19 0.62 -0.67
C MET A 165 12.66 2.02 -0.93
N THR A 166 13.20 3.04 -0.28
CA THR A 166 12.81 4.45 -0.49
C THR A 166 13.30 5.01 -1.81
N ASP A 167 14.40 4.50 -2.37
CA ASP A 167 14.87 4.85 -3.71
C ASP A 167 13.94 4.23 -4.77
N GLN A 168 13.63 2.94 -4.64
CA GLN A 168 12.70 2.25 -5.53
C GLN A 168 11.25 2.75 -5.37
N TYR A 169 10.85 3.13 -4.16
CA TYR A 169 9.51 3.57 -3.78
C TYR A 169 9.56 4.92 -3.03
N PRO A 170 9.73 6.05 -3.73
CA PRO A 170 9.87 7.36 -3.09
C PRO A 170 8.66 7.72 -2.20
N PRO A 171 8.86 8.02 -0.91
CA PRO A 171 7.78 8.50 -0.05
C PRO A 171 7.29 9.89 -0.48
N GLY A 172 5.99 10.13 -0.38
CA GLY A 172 5.38 11.38 -0.82
C GLY A 172 3.87 11.35 -0.81
N GLU A 173 3.26 12.50 -1.10
CA GLU A 173 1.84 12.61 -1.42
C GLU A 173 1.72 12.63 -2.94
N PHE A 174 0.92 11.71 -3.49
CA PHE A 174 0.71 11.53 -4.93
C PHE A 174 -0.59 12.18 -5.38
N LYS A 175 -1.55 12.32 -4.45
CA LYS A 175 -2.78 13.05 -4.65
C LYS A 175 -3.29 13.59 -3.32
N THR A 176 -3.65 14.87 -3.31
CA THR A 176 -4.32 15.51 -2.20
C THR A 176 -5.65 16.09 -2.69
N PRO A 177 -6.72 16.03 -1.88
CA PRO A 177 -7.96 16.70 -2.22
C PRO A 177 -7.72 18.20 -2.35
N GLN A 178 -8.07 18.80 -3.48
CA GLN A 178 -8.02 20.26 -3.62
C GLN A 178 -8.96 20.90 -2.58
N GLY A 179 -8.49 21.94 -1.90
CA GLY A 179 -9.14 22.50 -0.74
C GLY A 179 -10.54 23.03 -1.05
N LYS A 180 -11.49 22.77 -0.15
CA LYS A 180 -12.34 23.87 0.31
C LYS A 180 -11.46 24.71 1.23
N GLU A 181 -10.75 25.67 0.66
CA GLU A 181 -10.42 26.87 1.42
C GLU A 181 -11.77 27.47 1.81
N GLY A 182 -12.05 27.45 3.12
CA GLY A 182 -13.12 28.24 3.71
C GLY A 182 -12.65 29.67 3.96
#